data_AF-A0A7S1TLA2-F1
#
_entry.id   AF-A0A7S1TLA2-F1
#
_cell.length_a   1.000
_cell.length_b   1.000
_cell.length_c   1.000
_cell.angle_alpha   90.00
_cell.angle_beta   90.00
_cell.angle_gamma   90.00
#
_symmetry.space_group_name_H-M   'P 1'
#
loop_
_entity.id
_entity.type
_entity.pdbx_description
1 polymer ?
#
loop_
_entity_poly.entity_id
_entity_poly.type
_entity_poly.pdbx_seq_one_letter_code
_entity_poly.pdbx_strand_id
1 'polypeptide(L)'
;EQLSMKFERHLDAEIVDFQFLEDDWRKLAFLCADRSLEVHAQFGTYYKTRLPTFGRDLCFHRGLAEVLVCGASHEVFRLNLEYGRFLASLQTPAASNNVLALCPTTRLLAVAADNFSSAVPAVQLWDSRNFSGEARAVGSLKLSEGFSSVTCLRFDESDGVSIALGLSTGE
;
A
#
# COMPACT_ATOMS: atom_id res chain seq x y z
N GLU A 1 -27.96 -15.22 8.10
CA GLU A 1 -27.60 -16.61 8.50
C GLU A 1 -27.13 -17.39 7.27
N GLN A 2 -25.82 -17.37 7.02
CA GLN A 2 -25.11 -18.30 6.15
C GLN A 2 -23.70 -18.41 6.75
N LEU A 3 -23.41 -19.53 7.41
CA LEU A 3 -22.14 -19.81 8.11
C LEU A 3 -21.30 -20.85 7.37
N SER A 4 -21.41 -20.87 6.04
CA SER A 4 -20.67 -21.77 5.16
C SER A 4 -19.83 -20.98 4.17
N MET A 5 -18.84 -21.65 3.58
CA MET A 5 -18.06 -21.09 2.47
C MET A 5 -19.00 -20.69 1.32
N LYS A 6 -18.92 -19.43 0.89
CA LYS A 6 -19.75 -18.91 -0.20
C LYS A 6 -19.25 -19.36 -1.57
N PHE A 7 -17.93 -19.31 -1.75
CA PHE A 7 -17.21 -19.76 -2.93
C PHE A 7 -15.71 -19.87 -2.58
N GLU A 8 -14.97 -20.54 -3.45
CA GLU A 8 -13.51 -20.64 -3.41
C GLU A 8 -12.96 -20.31 -4.81
N ARG A 9 -11.82 -19.64 -4.86
CA ARG A 9 -11.08 -19.37 -6.10
C ARG A 9 -9.61 -19.67 -5.88
N HIS A 10 -9.01 -20.29 -6.87
CA HIS A 10 -7.59 -20.55 -6.91
C HIS A 10 -6.90 -19.45 -7.71
N LEU A 11 -5.72 -19.01 -7.26
CA LEU A 11 -4.88 -18.06 -7.97
C LEU A 11 -3.61 -18.77 -8.46
N ASP A 12 -2.99 -18.21 -9.50
CA ASP A 12 -1.77 -18.78 -10.11
C ASP A 12 -0.54 -18.65 -9.21
N ALA A 13 -0.56 -17.69 -8.28
CA ALA A 13 0.54 -17.37 -7.39
C ALA A 13 0.02 -17.08 -5.98
N GLU A 14 0.89 -17.24 -4.99
CA GLU A 14 0.60 -16.95 -3.59
C GLU A 14 0.27 -15.47 -3.39
N ILE A 15 -0.77 -15.21 -2.58
CA ILE A 15 -1.20 -13.87 -2.21
C ILE A 15 -0.26 -13.34 -1.14
N VAL A 16 0.41 -12.22 -1.43
CA VAL A 16 1.21 -11.47 -0.46
C VAL A 16 0.31 -10.59 0.40
N ASP A 17 -0.58 -9.85 -0.26
CA ASP A 17 -1.55 -8.97 0.40
C ASP A 17 -2.79 -8.75 -0.51
N PHE A 18 -3.90 -8.29 0.07
CA PHE A 18 -5.14 -8.02 -0.67
C PHE A 18 -5.97 -6.88 -0.06
N GLN A 19 -6.78 -6.24 -0.88
CA GLN A 19 -7.71 -5.19 -0.44
C GLN A 19 -9.10 -5.34 -1.04
N PHE A 20 -10.10 -5.02 -0.22
CA PHE A 20 -11.48 -4.82 -0.68
C PHE A 20 -11.58 -3.47 -1.41
N LEU A 21 -12.15 -3.50 -2.61
CA LEU A 21 -12.37 -2.29 -3.41
C LEU A 21 -13.77 -1.70 -3.18
N GLU A 22 -14.69 -2.51 -2.67
CA GLU A 22 -16.04 -2.12 -2.25
C GLU A 22 -16.24 -2.47 -0.77
N ASP A 23 -17.38 -2.08 -0.19
CA ASP A 23 -17.72 -2.45 1.19
C ASP A 23 -18.13 -3.94 1.32
N ASP A 24 -18.18 -4.66 0.20
CA ASP A 24 -18.41 -6.10 0.14
C ASP A 24 -17.33 -6.83 -0.68
N TRP A 25 -17.39 -8.16 -0.68
CA TRP A 25 -16.42 -9.04 -1.33
C TRP A 25 -16.44 -9.01 -2.87
N ARG A 26 -17.37 -8.29 -3.51
CA ARG A 26 -17.57 -8.41 -4.97
C ARG A 26 -16.37 -7.96 -5.76
N LYS A 27 -15.55 -7.05 -5.23
CA LYS A 27 -14.33 -6.56 -5.87
C LYS A 27 -13.15 -6.59 -4.92
N LEU A 28 -12.09 -7.28 -5.34
CA LEU A 28 -10.86 -7.48 -4.57
C LEU A 28 -9.66 -7.17 -5.45
N ALA A 29 -8.63 -6.55 -4.88
CA ALA A 29 -7.31 -6.45 -5.47
C ALA A 29 -6.37 -7.41 -4.71
N PHE A 30 -5.61 -8.21 -5.45
CA PHE A 30 -4.62 -9.15 -4.92
C PHE A 30 -3.22 -8.77 -5.42
N LEU A 31 -2.29 -8.62 -4.49
CA LEU A 31 -0.86 -8.56 -4.78
C LEU A 31 -0.27 -9.95 -4.62
N CYS A 32 0.32 -10.47 -5.67
CA CYS A 32 0.85 -11.83 -5.70
C CYS A 32 2.38 -11.85 -5.72
N ALA A 33 2.95 -12.98 -5.25
CA ALA A 33 4.40 -13.17 -5.11
C ALA A 33 5.16 -13.15 -6.46
N ASP A 34 4.49 -13.39 -7.58
CA ASP A 34 5.07 -13.37 -8.93
C ASP A 34 5.11 -11.97 -9.59
N ARG A 35 4.87 -10.92 -8.79
CA ARG A 35 4.70 -9.51 -9.19
C ARG A 35 3.41 -9.21 -9.94
N SER A 36 2.44 -10.11 -9.95
CA SER A 36 1.13 -9.79 -10.49
C SER A 36 0.29 -8.99 -9.49
N LEU A 37 -0.43 -8.02 -10.03
CA LEU A 37 -1.50 -7.29 -9.34
C LEU A 37 -2.80 -7.62 -10.07
N GLU A 38 -3.67 -8.35 -9.40
CA GLU A 38 -4.91 -8.86 -9.96
C GLU A 38 -6.12 -8.17 -9.36
N VAL A 39 -7.04 -7.70 -10.20
CA VAL A 39 -8.34 -7.19 -9.79
C VAL A 39 -9.38 -8.23 -10.14
N HIS A 40 -10.10 -8.70 -9.13
CA HIS A 40 -11.14 -9.70 -9.23
C HIS A 40 -12.50 -9.05 -9.04
N ALA A 41 -13.49 -9.56 -9.76
CA ALA A 41 -14.90 -9.24 -9.62
C ALA A 41 -15.68 -10.49 -9.13
N GLN A 42 -17.02 -10.39 -9.04
CA GLN A 42 -17.87 -11.52 -8.69
C GLN A 42 -17.75 -12.70 -9.69
N PHE A 43 -17.45 -12.43 -10.95
CA PHE A 43 -17.32 -13.44 -12.00
C PHE A 43 -15.88 -13.99 -12.17
N GLY A 44 -14.93 -13.60 -11.31
CA GLY A 44 -13.53 -14.05 -11.36
C GLY A 44 -12.55 -12.92 -11.68
N THR A 45 -11.41 -13.24 -12.28
CA THR A 45 -10.37 -12.27 -12.62
C THR A 45 -10.87 -11.30 -13.70
N TYR A 46 -10.86 -10.01 -13.38
CA TYR A 46 -11.27 -8.95 -14.30
C TYR A 46 -10.08 -8.33 -15.01
N TYR A 47 -8.99 -8.09 -14.27
CA TYR A 47 -7.80 -7.43 -14.79
C TYR A 47 -6.56 -7.99 -14.10
N LYS A 48 -5.47 -8.17 -14.84
CA LYS A 48 -4.17 -8.62 -14.33
C LYS A 48 -3.09 -7.77 -14.96
N THR A 49 -2.27 -7.16 -14.13
CA THR A 49 -1.09 -6.39 -14.56
C THR A 49 0.13 -6.81 -13.78
N ARG A 50 1.30 -6.37 -14.21
CA ARG A 50 2.57 -6.78 -13.62
C ARG A 50 3.36 -5.59 -13.11
N LEU A 51 3.86 -5.69 -11.89
CA LEU A 51 4.69 -4.68 -11.26
C LEU A 51 6.14 -4.76 -11.76
N PRO A 52 6.84 -3.62 -11.89
CA PRO A 52 8.26 -3.59 -12.23
C PRO A 52 9.14 -4.32 -11.20
N THR A 53 8.81 -4.24 -9.91
CA THR A 53 9.50 -4.92 -8.81
C THR A 53 8.54 -5.72 -7.93
N PHE A 54 9.06 -6.45 -6.94
CA PHE A 54 8.24 -7.20 -5.99
C PHE A 54 7.54 -6.26 -5.01
N GLY A 55 6.21 -6.37 -4.92
CA GLY A 55 5.41 -5.67 -3.93
C GLY A 55 5.48 -6.37 -2.56
N ARG A 56 5.32 -5.59 -1.49
CA ARG A 56 5.29 -6.06 -0.10
C ARG A 56 3.98 -5.72 0.60
N ASP A 57 3.35 -4.60 0.24
CA ASP A 57 2.11 -4.13 0.85
C ASP A 57 1.29 -3.32 -0.17
N LEU A 58 -0.03 -3.31 -0.02
CA LEU A 58 -0.92 -2.51 -0.86
C LEU A 58 -2.03 -1.80 -0.08
N CYS A 59 -2.41 -0.62 -0.56
CA CYS A 59 -3.56 0.09 -0.02
C CYS A 59 -4.44 0.65 -1.14
N PHE A 60 -5.74 0.79 -0.84
CA PHE A 60 -6.72 1.28 -1.79
C PHE A 60 -7.20 2.68 -1.42
N HIS A 61 -6.98 3.63 -2.32
CA HIS A 61 -7.49 4.99 -2.18
C HIS A 61 -8.83 5.13 -2.91
N ARG A 62 -9.94 4.89 -2.20
CA ARG A 62 -11.30 4.97 -2.74
C ARG A 62 -11.60 6.30 -3.46
N GLY A 63 -11.21 7.44 -2.89
CA GLY A 63 -11.49 8.76 -3.47
C GLY A 63 -10.78 9.07 -4.79
N LEU A 64 -9.73 8.32 -5.15
CA LEU A 64 -8.97 8.47 -6.40
C LEU A 64 -9.15 7.26 -7.31
N ALA A 65 -9.85 6.22 -6.83
CA ALA A 65 -9.89 4.90 -7.44
C ALA A 65 -8.48 4.35 -7.77
N GLU A 66 -7.51 4.53 -6.85
CA GLU A 66 -6.13 4.08 -7.05
C GLU A 66 -5.75 2.96 -6.08
N VAL A 67 -5.08 1.94 -6.59
CA VAL A 67 -4.37 0.95 -5.78
C VAL A 67 -2.90 1.36 -5.73
N LEU A 68 -2.40 1.57 -4.53
CA LEU A 68 -1.03 1.98 -4.25
C LEU A 68 -0.26 0.74 -3.78
N VAL A 69 0.92 0.52 -4.34
CA VAL A 69 1.76 -0.65 -3.99
C VAL A 69 3.18 -0.20 -3.70
N CYS A 70 3.73 -0.64 -2.58
CA CYS A 70 5.13 -0.47 -2.25
C CYS A 70 5.84 -1.82 -2.16
N GLY A 71 7.18 -1.81 -2.13
CA GLY A 71 7.95 -3.04 -1.97
C GLY A 71 9.44 -2.83 -2.17
N ALA A 72 10.06 -3.74 -2.92
CA ALA A 72 11.49 -3.72 -3.24
C ALA A 72 11.86 -2.64 -4.29
N SER A 73 11.39 -1.40 -4.08
CA SER A 73 11.73 -0.22 -4.86
C SER A 73 11.60 1.05 -4.01
N HIS A 74 12.34 2.08 -4.41
CA HIS A 74 12.17 3.45 -3.93
C HIS A 74 10.87 4.10 -4.44
N GLU A 75 10.20 3.46 -5.39
CA GLU A 75 8.95 3.92 -5.98
C GLU A 75 7.73 3.29 -5.30
N VAL A 76 6.69 4.09 -5.09
CA VAL A 76 5.33 3.60 -4.80
C VAL A 76 4.53 3.64 -6.09
N PHE A 77 4.17 2.46 -6.60
CA PHE A 77 3.43 2.32 -7.84
C PHE A 77 1.95 2.63 -7.63
N ARG A 78 1.35 3.31 -8.63
CA ARG A 78 -0.02 3.81 -8.54
C ARG A 78 -0.84 3.27 -9.71
N LEU A 79 -1.64 2.23 -9.48
CA LEU A 79 -2.58 1.72 -10.48
C LEU A 79 -3.91 2.45 -10.35
N ASN A 80 -4.28 3.25 -11.34
CA ASN A 80 -5.61 3.85 -11.39
C ASN A 80 -6.61 2.85 -12.01
N LEU A 81 -7.67 2.55 -11.27
CA LEU A 81 -8.68 1.56 -11.65
C LEU A 81 -9.72 2.10 -12.64
N GLU A 82 -9.88 3.42 -12.74
CA GLU A 82 -10.78 4.04 -13.72
C GLU A 82 -10.15 4.03 -15.11
N TYR A 83 -8.87 4.37 -15.21
CA TYR A 83 -8.12 4.37 -16.47
C TYR A 83 -7.46 3.03 -16.80
N GLY A 84 -7.37 2.11 -15.83
CA GLY A 84 -6.74 0.79 -16.01
C GLY A 84 -5.24 0.85 -16.33
N ARG A 85 -4.54 1.88 -15.82
CA ARG A 85 -3.11 2.08 -16.09
C ARG A 85 -2.36 2.60 -14.87
N PHE A 86 -1.04 2.37 -14.87
CA PHE A 86 -0.16 3.00 -13.90
C PHE A 86 -0.03 4.49 -14.19
N LEU A 87 -0.16 5.30 -13.14
CA LEU A 87 0.19 6.71 -13.12
C LEU A 87 1.66 6.89 -12.73
N ALA A 88 2.13 8.14 -12.73
CA ALA A 88 3.47 8.46 -12.25
C ALA A 88 3.63 8.01 -10.78
N SER A 89 4.64 7.18 -10.54
CA SER A 89 4.98 6.64 -9.21
C SER A 89 5.44 7.76 -8.27
N LEU A 90 5.21 7.56 -6.97
CA LEU A 90 5.78 8.45 -5.94
C LEU A 90 7.22 8.03 -5.66
N GLN A 91 8.12 9.01 -5.63
CA GLN A 91 9.55 8.79 -5.43
C GLN A 91 9.91 8.99 -3.95
N THR A 92 10.30 7.92 -3.27
CA THR A 92 10.74 7.98 -1.87
C THR A 92 12.28 8.04 -1.79
N PRO A 93 12.87 8.67 -0.77
CA PRO A 93 14.32 8.63 -0.51
C PRO A 93 14.82 7.27 0.02
N ALA A 94 13.93 6.33 0.35
CA ALA A 94 14.32 5.01 0.81
C ALA A 94 14.63 4.10 -0.38
N ALA A 95 15.61 3.19 -0.26
CA ALA A 95 15.91 2.23 -1.32
C ALA A 95 14.77 1.22 -1.54
N SER A 96 14.02 0.91 -0.48
CA SER A 96 12.83 0.07 -0.50
C SER A 96 11.86 0.45 0.61
N ASN A 97 10.59 0.14 0.40
CA ASN A 97 9.47 0.49 1.27
C ASN A 97 8.72 -0.78 1.68
N ASN A 98 8.29 -0.85 2.94
CA ASN A 98 7.68 -2.06 3.49
C ASN A 98 6.18 -1.97 3.65
N VAL A 99 5.68 -0.85 4.16
CA VAL A 99 4.28 -0.72 4.58
C VAL A 99 3.71 0.61 4.11
N LEU A 100 2.45 0.56 3.72
CA LEU A 100 1.60 1.70 3.43
C LEU A 100 0.47 1.77 4.46
N ALA A 101 0.05 2.98 4.80
CA ALA A 101 -1.30 3.17 5.31
C ALA A 101 -1.90 4.44 4.76
N LEU A 102 -3.18 4.38 4.46
CA LEU A 102 -3.95 5.54 4.07
C LEU A 102 -4.87 5.92 5.21
N CYS A 103 -4.78 7.17 5.67
CA CYS A 103 -5.73 7.69 6.66
C CYS A 103 -7.09 7.91 5.98
N PRO A 104 -8.20 7.32 6.50
CA PRO A 104 -9.52 7.49 5.90
C PRO A 104 -10.02 8.94 5.98
N THR A 105 -9.67 9.66 7.05
CA THR A 105 -10.17 11.01 7.35
C THR A 105 -9.36 12.09 6.64
N THR A 106 -8.04 12.09 6.83
CA THR A 106 -7.15 13.15 6.31
C THR A 106 -6.66 12.88 4.90
N ARG A 107 -6.82 11.64 4.40
CA ARG A 107 -6.30 11.15 3.11
C ARG A 107 -4.77 11.26 2.99
N LEU A 108 -4.08 11.34 4.12
CA LEU A 108 -2.63 11.22 4.16
C LEU A 108 -2.24 9.77 3.91
N LEU A 109 -1.31 9.57 2.98
CA LEU A 109 -0.64 8.31 2.77
C LEU A 109 0.66 8.31 3.58
N ALA A 110 0.78 7.39 4.51
CA ALA A 110 2.05 7.05 5.14
C ALA A 110 2.75 5.96 4.34
N VAL A 111 4.04 6.16 4.08
CA VAL A 111 4.94 5.20 3.44
C VAL A 111 6.09 4.93 4.38
N ALA A 112 6.28 3.68 4.77
CA ALA A 112 7.30 3.28 5.72
C ALA A 112 8.49 2.60 5.02
N ALA A 113 9.70 2.99 5.42
CA ALA A 113 10.94 2.47 4.84
C ALA A 113 11.33 1.11 5.46
N ASP A 114 11.94 0.23 4.66
CA ASP A 114 12.48 -1.06 5.10
C ASP A 114 13.76 -0.90 5.94
N ASN A 115 14.63 0.05 5.58
CA ASN A 115 15.90 0.26 6.27
C ASN A 115 16.11 1.75 6.48
N PHE A 116 15.44 2.29 7.50
CA PHE A 116 15.60 3.70 7.83
C PHE A 116 16.91 3.97 8.56
N SER A 117 17.36 5.21 8.51
CA SER A 117 18.60 5.66 9.13
C SER A 117 18.50 7.15 9.48
N SER A 118 19.56 7.74 10.04
CA SER A 118 19.59 9.19 10.29
C SER A 118 19.31 10.02 9.01
N ALA A 119 19.74 9.50 7.86
CA ALA A 119 19.53 10.11 6.54
C ALA A 119 18.15 9.81 5.91
N VAL A 120 17.60 8.61 6.14
CA VAL A 120 16.34 8.16 5.53
C VAL A 120 15.25 8.07 6.62
N PRO A 121 14.16 8.85 6.54
CA PRO A 121 13.12 8.82 7.56
C PRO A 121 12.43 7.45 7.61
N ALA A 122 11.98 7.06 8.81
CA ALA A 122 11.26 5.81 9.04
C ALA A 122 9.90 5.79 8.35
N VAL A 123 9.18 6.91 8.42
CA VAL A 123 7.87 7.09 7.78
C VAL A 123 7.84 8.42 7.06
N GLN A 124 7.23 8.45 5.89
CA GLN A 124 6.95 9.66 5.12
C GLN A 124 5.45 9.81 4.94
N LEU A 125 4.97 11.02 5.12
CA LEU A 125 3.56 11.37 4.94
C LEU A 125 3.40 12.11 3.62
N TRP A 126 2.43 11.70 2.83
CA TRP A 126 2.15 12.23 1.50
C TRP A 126 0.69 12.66 1.44
N ASP A 127 0.43 13.82 0.84
CA ASP A 127 -0.94 14.27 0.58
C ASP A 127 -1.44 13.67 -0.74
N SER A 128 -2.48 12.84 -0.68
CA SER A 128 -3.02 12.15 -1.85
C SER A 128 -3.55 13.07 -2.94
N ARG A 129 -3.92 14.31 -2.59
CA ARG A 129 -4.41 15.30 -3.55
C ARG A 129 -3.29 15.83 -4.44
N ASN A 130 -2.04 15.69 -4.01
CA ASN A 130 -0.86 16.25 -4.65
C ASN A 130 0.10 15.16 -5.16
N PHE A 131 -0.42 14.00 -5.57
CA PHE A 131 0.38 12.96 -6.24
C PHE A 131 0.73 13.35 -7.68
N SER A 132 1.48 14.43 -7.85
CA SER A 132 2.15 14.79 -9.11
C SER A 132 3.51 14.09 -9.20
N GLY A 133 4.14 14.08 -10.39
CA GLY A 133 5.49 13.50 -10.56
C GLY A 133 6.58 14.18 -9.75
N GLU A 134 6.32 15.37 -9.21
CA GLU A 134 7.21 16.14 -8.34
C GLU A 134 6.69 16.23 -6.90
N ALA A 135 5.72 15.37 -6.54
CA ALA A 135 5.17 15.31 -5.20
C ALA A 135 6.31 15.16 -4.18
N ARG A 136 6.22 15.92 -3.09
CA ARG A 136 7.11 15.79 -1.94
C ARG A 136 6.30 15.36 -0.74
N ALA A 137 6.94 14.57 0.13
CA ALA A 137 6.37 14.25 1.42
C ALA A 137 6.06 15.55 2.19
N VAL A 138 4.84 15.65 2.71
CA VAL A 138 4.37 16.79 3.53
C VAL A 138 4.91 16.74 4.95
N GLY A 139 5.35 15.55 5.38
CA GLY A 139 5.95 15.32 6.68
C GLY A 139 6.78 14.05 6.68
N SER A 140 7.64 13.92 7.70
CA SER A 140 8.42 12.70 7.89
C SER A 140 8.60 12.45 9.38
N LEU A 141 8.58 11.20 9.77
CA LEU A 141 8.91 10.75 11.11
C LEU A 141 10.28 10.08 11.08
N LYS A 142 11.16 10.54 11.96
CA LYS A 142 12.46 9.92 12.21
C LYS A 142 12.39 9.20 13.55
N LEU A 143 12.87 7.97 13.57
CA LEU A 143 13.06 7.19 14.80
C LEU A 143 14.54 7.24 15.20
N SER A 144 14.81 6.99 16.48
CA SER A 144 16.17 6.99 17.06
C SER A 144 17.08 5.97 16.37
N GLU A 145 18.39 6.20 16.47
CA GLU A 145 19.38 5.50 15.64
C GLU A 145 19.42 3.98 15.88
N GLY A 146 19.20 3.24 14.79
CA GLY A 146 19.33 1.80 14.66
C GLY A 146 18.85 1.37 13.28
N PHE A 147 19.52 0.41 12.63
CA PHE A 147 19.01 -0.20 11.40
C PHE A 147 17.82 -1.09 11.78
N SER A 148 16.63 -0.54 11.65
CA SER A 148 15.38 -1.26 11.87
C SER A 148 14.43 -1.01 10.70
N SER A 149 13.48 -1.92 10.54
CA SER A 149 12.44 -1.86 9.55
C SER A 149 11.12 -1.57 10.23
N VAL A 150 10.32 -0.66 9.67
CA VAL A 150 8.90 -0.57 10.02
C VAL A 150 8.17 -1.70 9.30
N THR A 151 7.58 -2.63 10.05
CA THR A 151 6.87 -3.81 9.53
C THR A 151 5.36 -3.71 9.63
N CYS A 152 4.84 -2.81 10.47
CA CYS A 152 3.42 -2.48 10.47
C CYS A 152 3.19 -1.00 10.77
N LEU A 153 2.13 -0.45 10.19
CA LEU A 153 1.78 0.96 10.29
C LEU A 153 0.27 1.11 10.15
N ARG A 154 -0.38 1.79 11.09
CA ARG A 154 -1.82 2.08 11.03
C ARG A 154 -2.12 3.48 11.58
N PHE A 155 -3.08 4.15 10.95
CA PHE A 155 -3.68 5.35 11.51
C PHE A 155 -4.82 4.97 12.44
N ASP A 156 -5.03 5.75 13.49
CA ASP A 156 -6.28 5.70 14.26
C ASP A 156 -7.42 6.22 13.37
N GLU A 157 -8.48 5.44 13.26
CA GLU A 157 -9.66 5.76 12.45
C GLU A 157 -10.53 6.85 13.09
N SER A 158 -10.45 7.02 14.42
CA SER A 158 -11.30 7.94 15.17
C SER A 158 -10.86 9.40 15.04
N ASP A 159 -9.55 9.67 15.17
CA ASP A 159 -8.99 11.02 15.11
C ASP A 159 -8.34 11.32 13.75
N GLY A 160 -7.83 10.31 13.04
CA GLY A 160 -7.06 10.47 11.81
C GLY A 160 -5.72 11.21 11.98
N VAL A 161 -5.23 11.34 13.20
CA VAL A 161 -4.01 12.07 13.57
C VAL A 161 -2.99 11.15 14.24
N SER A 162 -3.46 10.23 15.08
CA SER A 162 -2.59 9.29 15.77
C SER A 162 -2.11 8.19 14.81
N ILE A 163 -0.84 7.83 14.91
CA ILE A 163 -0.21 6.78 14.09
C ILE A 163 0.47 5.76 14.99
N ALA A 164 0.18 4.48 14.78
CA ALA A 164 0.85 3.36 15.43
C ALA A 164 1.84 2.72 14.45
N LEU A 165 3.02 2.40 14.95
CA LEU A 165 4.12 1.80 14.20
C LEU A 165 4.60 0.57 14.95
N GLY A 166 4.94 -0.48 14.20
CA GLY A 166 5.67 -1.61 14.75
C GLY A 166 6.92 -1.89 13.94
N LEU A 167 7.98 -2.22 14.66
CA LEU A 167 9.33 -2.44 14.16
C LEU A 167 9.64 -3.93 14.06
N SER A 168 10.62 -4.26 13.22
CA SER A 168 11.17 -5.61 13.11
C SER A 168 11.78 -6.14 14.42
N THR A 169 12.10 -5.24 15.36
CA THR A 169 12.62 -5.57 16.71
C THR A 169 11.52 -6.02 17.67
N GLY A 170 10.24 -5.89 17.29
CA GLY A 170 9.08 -6.20 18.14
C GLY A 170 8.60 -5.03 18.99
N GLU A 171 9.11 -3.82 18.75
CA GLU A 171 8.69 -2.55 19.38
C GLU A 171 7.59 -1.85 18.59
#